data_AF-A0A8J7N7J0-F1
#
_entry.id   AF-A0A8J7N7J0-F1
#
_cell.length_a   1.000
_cell.length_b   1.000
_cell.length_c   1.000
_cell.angle_alpha   90.00
_cell.angle_beta   90.00
_cell.angle_gamma   90.00
#
_symmetry.space_group_name_H-M   'P 1'
#
loop_
_entity.id
_entity.type
_entity.pdbx_description
1 polymer ?
#
loop_
_entity_poly.entity_id
_entity_poly.type
_entity_poly.pdbx_seq_one_letter_code
_entity_poly.pdbx_strand_id
1 'polypeptide(L)'
;MELTVGPNAFFWPVEEVRAFYASLAAAPVARVVIGEWVCSKRLPFWQDAIPDAAALLHAAGKEVALSTLALITLKRERRMTADLASMGLPVEINDLSALHHIPAGMPFWVGPMVNVYNEGTIRWLASRGARRICLPPELPLSSVAVLVRAGAEAGVAIEVWGHGRAPLAISGRCYHARLHDRAKDSCQFVCGQDPDGRDVDTIDGRPFLTVNG
;
A
#
# COMPACT_ATOMS: atom_id res chain seq x y z
N MET A 1 20.78 -4.58 5.60
CA MET A 1 19.54 -4.81 4.84
C MET A 1 18.55 -3.76 5.32
N GLU A 2 17.99 -2.96 4.42
CA GLU A 2 16.97 -1.97 4.78
C GLU A 2 15.58 -2.58 4.59
N LEU A 3 14.71 -2.43 5.58
CA LEU A 3 13.34 -2.97 5.55
C LEU A 3 12.32 -1.85 5.50
N THR A 4 11.31 -2.03 4.65
CA THR A 4 10.07 -1.23 4.61
C THR A 4 8.92 -2.06 5.13
N VAL A 5 8.14 -1.47 6.03
CA VAL A 5 6.82 -2.00 6.39
C VAL A 5 5.77 -1.25 5.59
N GLY A 6 5.02 -1.97 4.75
CA GLY A 6 3.91 -1.42 3.97
C GLY A 6 2.70 -1.03 4.84
N PRO A 7 1.67 -0.41 4.24
CA PRO A 7 0.44 -0.06 4.97
C PRO A 7 -0.30 -1.33 5.42
N ASN A 8 -1.05 -1.22 6.52
CA ASN A 8 -1.95 -2.31 6.94
C ASN A 8 -2.96 -2.59 5.82
N ALA A 9 -3.05 -3.85 5.38
CA ALA A 9 -4.02 -4.24 4.37
C ALA A 9 -5.42 -4.47 4.96
N PHE A 10 -5.55 -4.77 6.25
CA PHE A 10 -6.79 -5.24 6.86
C PHE A 10 -7.53 -4.16 7.61
N PHE A 11 -8.79 -4.44 7.95
CA PHE A 11 -9.63 -3.51 8.69
C PHE A 11 -9.55 -3.78 10.19
N TRP A 12 -8.49 -3.26 10.82
CA TRP A 12 -8.27 -3.38 12.26
C TRP A 12 -8.97 -2.25 13.05
N PRO A 13 -9.35 -2.50 14.32
CA PRO A 13 -9.70 -1.45 15.27
C PRO A 13 -8.55 -0.44 15.43
N VAL A 14 -8.89 0.81 15.73
CA VAL A 14 -7.90 1.90 15.82
C VAL A 14 -6.85 1.65 16.90
N GLU A 15 -7.21 0.96 17.99
CA GLU A 15 -6.31 0.58 19.08
C GLU A 15 -5.21 -0.37 18.59
N GLU A 16 -5.57 -1.34 17.74
CA GLU A 16 -4.62 -2.28 17.14
C GLU A 16 -3.73 -1.57 16.10
N VAL A 17 -4.29 -0.67 15.29
CA VAL A 17 -3.52 0.16 14.35
C VAL A 17 -2.49 1.00 15.09
N ARG A 18 -2.88 1.65 16.20
CA ARG A 18 -1.98 2.43 17.05
C ARG A 18 -0.88 1.55 17.65
N ALA A 19 -1.23 0.41 18.22
CA ALA A 19 -0.27 -0.52 18.80
C ALA A 19 0.73 -1.05 17.75
N PHE A 20 0.25 -1.35 16.54
CA PHE A 20 1.10 -1.78 15.43
C PHE A 20 2.15 -0.72 15.08
N TYR A 21 1.73 0.51 14.78
CA TYR A 21 2.69 1.58 14.43
C TYR A 21 3.60 1.96 15.60
N ALA A 22 3.10 1.90 16.85
CA ALA A 22 3.94 2.08 18.04
C ALA A 22 5.04 1.02 18.14
N SER A 23 4.73 -0.24 17.84
CA SER A 23 5.72 -1.33 17.87
C SER A 23 6.84 -1.14 16.85
N LEU A 24 6.55 -0.50 15.70
CA LEU A 24 7.51 -0.27 14.63
C LEU A 24 8.59 0.76 14.99
N ALA A 25 8.36 1.62 15.98
CA ALA A 25 9.37 2.57 16.45
C ALA A 25 10.63 1.84 16.98
N ALA A 26 10.44 0.75 17.72
CA ALA A 26 11.53 -0.07 18.25
C ALA A 26 12.00 -1.17 17.28
N ALA A 27 11.24 -1.46 16.22
CA ALA A 27 11.56 -2.52 15.28
C ALA A 27 12.79 -2.16 14.39
N PRO A 28 13.55 -3.15 13.91
CA PRO A 28 14.71 -2.95 13.03
C PRO A 28 14.30 -2.67 11.57
N VAL A 29 13.37 -1.74 11.39
CA VAL A 29 12.88 -1.28 10.08
C VAL A 29 13.36 0.14 9.84
N ALA A 30 13.72 0.46 8.59
CA ALA A 30 14.18 1.80 8.22
C ALA A 30 12.99 2.69 7.83
N ARG A 31 11.96 2.07 7.22
CA ARG A 31 10.88 2.76 6.52
C ARG A 31 9.52 2.18 6.88
N VAL A 32 8.52 3.06 6.98
CA VAL A 32 7.13 2.69 7.24
C VAL A 32 6.20 3.45 6.33
N VAL A 33 5.25 2.76 5.72
CA VAL A 33 4.18 3.36 4.93
C VAL A 33 2.89 3.29 5.74
N ILE A 34 2.23 4.44 5.91
CA ILE A 34 1.00 4.58 6.67
C ILE A 34 -0.12 4.92 5.69
N GLY A 35 -1.25 4.23 5.77
CA GLY A 35 -2.41 4.58 4.95
C GLY A 35 -3.34 3.41 4.73
N GLU A 36 -4.39 3.68 3.95
CA GLU A 36 -5.37 2.69 3.53
C GLU A 36 -5.25 2.52 2.02
N TRP A 37 -4.85 1.31 1.60
CA TRP A 37 -4.65 0.99 0.18
C TRP A 37 -5.70 0.06 -0.43
N VAL A 38 -6.59 -0.55 0.38
CA VAL A 38 -7.61 -1.51 -0.06
C VAL A 38 -8.98 -0.85 -0.26
N CYS A 39 -9.49 -0.14 0.74
CA CYS A 39 -10.86 0.40 0.71
C CYS A 39 -11.00 1.74 1.43
N SER A 40 -11.29 2.80 0.67
CA SER A 40 -11.46 4.17 1.18
C SER A 40 -12.49 4.32 2.31
N LYS A 41 -13.45 3.39 2.45
CA LYS A 41 -14.46 3.44 3.49
C LYS A 41 -13.92 3.14 4.89
N ARG A 42 -12.75 2.48 4.99
CA ARG A 42 -12.13 2.08 6.26
C ARG A 42 -11.35 3.22 6.91
N LEU A 43 -10.73 4.07 6.09
CA LEU A 43 -9.85 5.14 6.54
C LEU A 43 -10.48 6.07 7.60
N PRO A 44 -11.76 6.50 7.50
CA PRO A 44 -12.37 7.37 8.51
C PRO A 44 -12.39 6.81 9.94
N PHE A 45 -12.24 5.50 10.14
CA PHE A 45 -12.24 4.90 11.47
C PHE A 45 -10.93 5.09 12.23
N TRP A 46 -9.84 5.42 11.54
CA TRP A 46 -8.51 5.46 12.16
C TRP A 46 -7.59 6.56 11.61
N GLN A 47 -8.01 7.33 10.60
CA GLN A 47 -7.20 8.39 9.97
C GLN A 47 -6.64 9.42 10.97
N ASP A 48 -7.36 9.69 12.06
CA ASP A 48 -6.92 10.64 13.08
C ASP A 48 -5.70 10.14 13.87
N ALA A 49 -5.36 8.84 13.77
CA ALA A 49 -4.15 8.26 14.36
C ALA A 49 -2.90 8.44 13.46
N ILE A 50 -3.06 8.84 12.19
CA ILE A 50 -1.94 8.97 11.24
C ILE A 50 -0.91 10.00 11.70
N PRO A 51 -1.29 11.23 12.12
CA PRO A 51 -0.31 12.24 12.54
C PRO A 51 0.53 11.78 13.73
N ASP A 52 -0.10 11.18 14.74
CA ASP A 52 0.59 10.68 15.94
C ASP A 52 1.54 9.53 15.59
N ALA A 53 1.09 8.58 14.74
CA ALA A 53 1.93 7.48 14.28
C ALA A 53 3.14 7.99 13.47
N ALA A 54 2.93 8.93 12.55
CA ALA A 54 4.01 9.52 11.76
C ALA A 54 5.02 10.27 12.64
N ALA A 55 4.54 11.08 13.60
CA ALA A 55 5.40 11.81 14.53
C ALA A 55 6.24 10.87 15.40
N LEU A 56 5.62 9.82 15.95
CA LEU A 56 6.29 8.81 16.75
C LEU A 56 7.38 8.07 15.95
N LEU A 57 7.06 7.65 14.72
CA LEU A 57 8.01 6.96 13.85
C LEU A 57 9.15 7.88 13.43
N HIS A 58 8.88 9.14 13.13
CA HIS A 58 9.91 10.11 12.80
C HIS A 58 10.84 10.39 13.98
N ALA A 59 10.31 10.52 15.19
CA ALA A 59 11.10 10.66 16.42
C ALA A 59 11.98 9.43 16.69
N ALA A 60 11.56 8.25 16.24
CA ALA A 60 12.34 7.01 16.27
C ALA A 60 13.33 6.86 15.10
N GLY A 61 13.50 7.90 14.28
CA GLY A 61 14.44 7.92 13.15
C GLY A 61 13.96 7.13 11.92
N LYS A 62 12.65 6.86 11.80
CA LYS A 62 12.08 6.17 10.64
C LYS A 62 11.75 7.16 9.53
N GLU A 63 11.96 6.74 8.29
CA GLU A 63 11.36 7.39 7.12
C GLU A 63 9.90 6.95 6.98
N VAL A 64 8.99 7.91 6.84
CA VAL A 64 7.54 7.67 6.78
C VAL A 64 6.99 8.15 5.45
N ALA A 65 6.12 7.36 4.82
CA ALA A 65 5.34 7.77 3.65
C ALA A 65 3.85 7.49 3.85
N LEU A 66 3.01 8.17 3.07
CA LEU A 66 1.57 7.96 3.03
C LEU A 66 1.16 7.15 1.80
N SER A 67 0.37 6.08 1.99
CA SER A 67 -0.11 5.27 0.86
C SER A 67 -1.34 5.86 0.20
N THR A 68 -1.40 5.78 -1.13
CA THR A 68 -2.66 5.91 -1.89
C THR A 68 -3.45 4.60 -1.88
N LEU A 69 -4.70 4.66 -2.36
CA LEU A 69 -5.45 3.45 -2.74
C LEU A 69 -4.77 2.75 -3.92
N ALA A 70 -4.90 1.43 -3.97
CA ALA A 70 -4.49 0.60 -5.10
C ALA A 70 -5.47 0.66 -6.29
N LEU A 71 -6.71 1.09 -6.03
CA LEU A 71 -7.72 1.29 -7.05
C LEU A 71 -8.59 2.51 -6.71
N ILE A 72 -8.40 3.60 -7.46
CA ILE A 72 -9.13 4.85 -7.27
C ILE A 72 -10.32 4.90 -8.24
N THR A 73 -11.53 4.81 -7.71
CA THR A 73 -12.76 4.68 -8.52
C THR A 73 -13.73 5.84 -8.37
N LEU A 74 -13.68 6.56 -7.25
CA LEU A 74 -14.69 7.56 -6.89
C LEU A 74 -14.12 8.97 -6.82
N LYS A 75 -14.97 9.98 -7.06
CA LYS A 75 -14.60 11.39 -6.96
C LYS A 75 -13.99 11.76 -5.60
N ARG A 76 -14.56 11.21 -4.51
CA ARG A 76 -14.03 11.42 -3.15
C ARG A 76 -12.63 10.82 -2.98
N GLU A 77 -12.36 9.67 -3.58
CA GLU A 77 -11.06 8.97 -3.48
C GLU A 77 -9.97 9.75 -4.21
N ARG A 78 -10.31 10.35 -5.37
CA ARG A 78 -9.42 11.29 -6.06
C ARG A 78 -9.09 12.52 -5.22
N ARG A 79 -10.08 13.10 -4.54
CA ARG A 79 -9.85 14.24 -3.63
C ARG A 79 -8.96 13.83 -2.46
N MET A 80 -9.25 12.71 -1.79
CA MET A 80 -8.41 12.17 -0.73
C MET A 80 -6.95 11.98 -1.20
N THR A 81 -6.77 11.44 -2.41
CA THR A 81 -5.43 11.26 -3.00
C THR A 81 -4.74 12.60 -3.28
N ALA A 82 -5.48 13.62 -3.73
CA ALA A 82 -4.96 14.96 -3.94
C ALA A 82 -4.49 15.64 -2.64
N ASP A 83 -5.21 15.39 -1.54
CA ASP A 83 -4.92 15.99 -0.24
C ASP A 83 -3.62 15.43 0.37
N LEU A 84 -3.19 14.21 0.01
CA LEU A 84 -1.98 13.56 0.54
C LEU A 84 -0.71 14.40 0.31
N ALA A 85 -0.57 15.01 -0.87
CA ALA A 85 0.62 15.82 -1.18
C ALA A 85 0.77 17.04 -0.26
N SER A 86 -0.34 17.53 0.31
CA SER A 86 -0.34 18.67 1.24
C SER A 86 0.03 18.28 2.68
N MET A 87 0.13 16.98 3.00
CA MET A 87 0.44 16.48 4.34
C MET A 87 1.93 16.55 4.70
N GLY A 88 2.80 17.00 3.79
CA GLY A 88 4.23 17.19 4.05
C GLY A 88 5.05 15.90 4.20
N LEU A 89 4.44 14.74 3.94
CA LEU A 89 5.10 13.44 3.91
C LEU A 89 5.26 12.94 2.47
N PRO A 90 6.31 12.15 2.15
CA PRO A 90 6.37 11.39 0.91
C PRO A 90 5.09 10.58 0.67
N VAL A 91 4.68 10.43 -0.58
CA VAL A 91 3.54 9.59 -0.96
C VAL A 91 4.04 8.32 -1.62
N GLU A 92 3.55 7.17 -1.18
CA GLU A 92 3.66 5.90 -1.90
C GLU A 92 2.43 5.73 -2.79
N ILE A 93 2.65 5.77 -4.12
CA ILE A 93 1.58 5.54 -5.08
C ILE A 93 1.36 4.03 -5.29
N ASN A 94 0.11 3.64 -5.24
CA ASN A 94 -0.38 2.30 -5.56
C ASN A 94 -1.36 2.29 -6.75
N ASP A 95 -1.67 3.48 -7.30
CA ASP A 95 -2.46 3.70 -8.52
C ASP A 95 -1.81 4.85 -9.31
N LEU A 96 -1.59 4.67 -10.62
CA LEU A 96 -0.90 5.66 -11.46
C LEU A 96 -1.66 6.99 -11.57
N SER A 97 -2.97 7.02 -11.35
CA SER A 97 -3.75 8.26 -11.35
C SER A 97 -3.31 9.23 -10.24
N ALA A 98 -2.67 8.73 -9.17
CA ALA A 98 -2.10 9.56 -8.12
C ALA A 98 -0.97 10.48 -8.63
N LEU A 99 -0.27 10.11 -9.72
CA LEU A 99 0.79 10.93 -10.31
C LEU A 99 0.33 12.30 -10.78
N HIS A 100 -0.97 12.47 -11.07
CA HIS A 100 -1.54 13.78 -11.41
C HIS A 100 -1.53 14.75 -10.22
N HIS A 101 -1.48 14.22 -9.01
CA HIS A 101 -1.56 14.98 -7.77
C HIS A 101 -0.21 15.17 -7.09
N ILE A 102 0.84 14.49 -7.55
CA ILE A 102 2.21 14.69 -7.07
C ILE A 102 2.78 15.95 -7.75
N PRO A 103 3.12 17.02 -6.99
CA PRO A 103 3.74 18.20 -7.53
C PRO A 103 5.06 17.88 -8.25
N ALA A 104 5.36 18.62 -9.32
CA ALA A 104 6.62 18.47 -10.03
C ALA A 104 7.80 18.68 -9.07
N GLY A 105 8.75 17.74 -9.06
CA GLY A 105 9.93 17.78 -8.19
C GLY A 105 9.71 17.21 -6.78
N MET A 106 8.47 16.91 -6.37
CA MET A 106 8.22 16.21 -5.10
C MET A 106 8.63 14.74 -5.24
N PRO A 107 9.55 14.23 -4.39
CA PRO A 107 9.90 12.82 -4.41
C PRO A 107 8.72 11.97 -3.93
N PHE A 108 8.52 10.83 -4.59
CA PHE A 108 7.49 9.86 -4.22
C PHE A 108 8.02 8.43 -4.31
N TRP A 109 7.29 7.49 -3.72
CA TRP A 109 7.58 6.06 -3.75
C TRP A 109 6.53 5.34 -4.59
N VAL A 110 6.87 4.18 -5.10
CA VAL A 110 5.96 3.34 -5.88
C VAL A 110 5.81 2.02 -5.14
N GLY A 111 4.59 1.74 -4.71
CA GLY A 111 4.25 0.51 -4.02
C GLY A 111 4.05 -0.66 -4.98
N PRO A 112 3.93 -1.89 -4.45
CA PRO A 112 3.89 -3.13 -5.22
C PRO A 112 2.61 -3.31 -6.06
N MET A 113 1.62 -2.43 -5.89
CA MET A 113 0.37 -2.50 -6.66
C MET A 113 0.51 -1.87 -8.07
N VAL A 114 1.62 -1.17 -8.33
CA VAL A 114 1.94 -0.64 -9.66
C VAL A 114 2.76 -1.66 -10.45
N ASN A 115 2.28 -1.98 -11.66
CA ASN A 115 2.91 -2.96 -12.56
C ASN A 115 4.25 -2.49 -13.14
N VAL A 116 5.34 -2.64 -12.39
CA VAL A 116 6.71 -2.34 -12.84
C VAL A 116 7.43 -3.63 -13.25
N TYR A 117 7.32 -4.00 -14.52
CA TYR A 117 7.88 -5.26 -15.05
C TYR A 117 9.09 -5.10 -15.97
N ASN A 118 9.48 -3.88 -16.29
CA ASN A 118 10.57 -3.61 -17.23
C ASN A 118 11.32 -2.31 -16.88
N GLU A 119 12.51 -2.18 -17.44
CA GLU A 119 13.45 -1.09 -17.24
C GLU A 119 12.91 0.24 -17.79
N GLY A 120 12.08 0.18 -18.83
CA GLY A 120 11.40 1.35 -19.41
C GLY A 120 10.47 2.02 -18.40
N THR A 121 9.67 1.21 -17.69
CA THR A 121 8.79 1.70 -16.62
C THR A 121 9.60 2.31 -15.46
N ILE A 122 10.71 1.69 -15.07
CA ILE A 122 11.61 2.24 -14.03
C ILE A 122 12.13 3.62 -14.45
N ARG A 123 12.69 3.75 -15.64
CA ARG A 123 13.22 5.04 -16.15
C ARG A 123 12.13 6.10 -16.26
N TRP A 124 10.93 5.70 -16.70
CA TRP A 124 9.81 6.61 -16.76
C TRP A 124 9.42 7.11 -15.36
N LEU A 125 9.22 6.22 -14.38
CA LEU A 125 8.92 6.59 -12.99
C LEU A 125 10.03 7.44 -12.35
N ALA A 126 11.29 7.10 -12.59
CA ALA A 126 12.45 7.86 -12.14
C ALA A 126 12.42 9.31 -12.68
N SER A 127 12.16 9.48 -13.98
CA SER A 127 12.07 10.81 -14.60
C SER A 127 10.88 11.64 -14.09
N ARG A 128 9.87 10.99 -13.52
CA ARG A 128 8.74 11.65 -12.84
C ARG A 128 9.05 12.06 -11.40
N GLY A 129 10.14 11.56 -10.80
CA GLY A 129 10.54 11.87 -9.43
C GLY A 129 10.46 10.70 -8.45
N ALA A 130 10.21 9.47 -8.92
CA ALA A 130 10.26 8.31 -8.05
C ALA A 130 11.66 8.19 -7.41
N ARG A 131 11.71 7.87 -6.13
CA ARG A 131 12.96 7.57 -5.41
C ARG A 131 13.10 6.10 -5.07
N ARG A 132 11.97 5.39 -5.06
CA ARG A 132 11.93 3.97 -4.73
C ARG A 132 10.74 3.27 -5.36
N ILE A 133 10.95 2.02 -5.73
CA ILE A 133 9.94 1.16 -6.35
C ILE A 133 9.99 -0.21 -5.67
N CYS A 134 8.89 -0.60 -5.04
CA CYS A 134 8.64 -1.99 -4.66
C CYS A 134 8.08 -2.73 -5.87
N LEU A 135 8.80 -3.77 -6.31
CA LEU A 135 8.40 -4.56 -7.47
C LEU A 135 7.23 -5.49 -7.13
N PRO A 136 6.36 -5.79 -8.11
CA PRO A 136 5.31 -6.79 -7.94
C PRO A 136 5.87 -8.16 -7.49
N PRO A 137 5.22 -8.84 -6.52
CA PRO A 137 5.74 -10.03 -5.85
C PRO A 137 5.91 -11.26 -6.76
N GLU A 138 5.21 -11.31 -7.89
CA GLU A 138 5.24 -12.43 -8.85
C GLU A 138 6.49 -12.44 -9.76
N LEU A 139 7.31 -11.40 -9.71
CA LEU A 139 8.48 -11.28 -10.57
C LEU A 139 9.55 -12.34 -10.23
N PRO A 140 10.04 -13.10 -11.23
CA PRO A 140 11.17 -14.00 -11.02
C PRO A 140 12.43 -13.25 -10.57
N LEU A 141 13.24 -13.88 -9.72
CA LEU A 141 14.49 -13.27 -9.22
C LEU A 141 15.46 -12.87 -10.34
N SER A 142 15.45 -13.58 -11.47
CA SER A 142 16.23 -13.21 -12.66
C SER A 142 15.80 -11.87 -13.24
N SER A 143 14.50 -11.62 -13.35
CA SER A 143 13.95 -10.33 -13.77
C SER A 143 14.24 -9.24 -12.74
N VAL A 144 14.08 -9.54 -11.44
CA VAL A 144 14.44 -8.61 -10.36
C VAL A 144 15.90 -8.16 -10.48
N ALA A 145 16.84 -9.07 -10.74
CA ALA A 145 18.25 -8.72 -10.88
C ALA A 145 18.52 -7.73 -12.03
N VAL A 146 17.77 -7.83 -13.14
CA VAL A 146 17.84 -6.86 -14.25
C VAL A 146 17.26 -5.52 -13.82
N LEU A 147 16.10 -5.52 -13.18
CA LEU A 147 15.41 -4.31 -12.72
C LEU A 147 16.20 -3.55 -11.65
N VAL A 148 16.90 -4.25 -10.75
CA VAL A 148 17.81 -3.66 -9.77
C VAL A 148 18.92 -2.86 -10.45
N ARG A 149 19.52 -3.39 -11.53
CA ARG A 149 20.55 -2.66 -12.29
C ARG A 149 19.97 -1.41 -12.95
N ALA A 150 18.81 -1.54 -13.58
CA ALA A 150 18.11 -0.41 -14.19
C ALA A 150 17.73 0.67 -13.17
N GLY A 151 17.32 0.27 -11.96
CA GLY A 151 17.06 1.18 -10.85
C GLY A 151 18.31 1.93 -10.41
N ALA A 152 19.43 1.23 -10.24
CA ALA A 152 20.71 1.86 -9.90
C ALA A 152 21.16 2.89 -10.95
N GLU A 153 21.06 2.56 -12.24
CA GLU A 153 21.36 3.48 -13.35
C GLU A 153 20.45 4.72 -13.36
N ALA A 154 19.18 4.55 -12.96
CA ALA A 154 18.19 5.62 -12.89
C ALA A 154 18.19 6.39 -11.55
N GLY A 155 19.02 6.02 -10.58
CA GLY A 155 19.06 6.62 -9.25
C GLY A 155 17.81 6.32 -8.40
N VAL A 156 17.20 5.15 -8.59
CA VAL A 156 16.00 4.69 -7.88
C VAL A 156 16.28 3.40 -7.13
N ALA A 157 15.93 3.36 -5.86
CA ALA A 157 16.02 2.14 -5.07
C ALA A 157 14.95 1.12 -5.49
N ILE A 158 15.35 -0.14 -5.65
CA ILE A 158 14.44 -1.24 -5.97
C ILE A 158 14.24 -2.10 -4.72
N GLU A 159 12.97 -2.37 -4.39
CA GLU A 159 12.58 -3.25 -3.29
C GLU A 159 11.84 -4.48 -3.82
N VAL A 160 11.84 -5.54 -3.03
CA VAL A 160 11.09 -6.77 -3.28
C VAL A 160 10.16 -7.06 -2.11
N TRP A 161 8.99 -7.61 -2.40
CA TRP A 161 8.07 -8.08 -1.37
C TRP A 161 8.67 -9.30 -0.65
N GLY A 162 9.03 -9.14 0.63
CA GLY A 162 9.72 -10.19 1.39
C GLY A 162 8.83 -11.01 2.32
N HIS A 163 7.71 -10.45 2.80
CA HIS A 163 6.90 -11.08 3.85
C HIS A 163 5.46 -10.55 3.84
N GLY A 164 4.53 -11.36 4.37
CA GLY A 164 3.10 -11.05 4.44
C GLY A 164 2.30 -11.67 3.29
N ARG A 165 0.99 -11.37 3.24
CA ARG A 165 0.11 -11.88 2.19
C ARG A 165 0.38 -11.17 0.87
N ALA A 166 0.89 -11.90 -0.12
CA ALA A 166 1.15 -11.34 -1.43
C ALA A 166 -0.17 -10.95 -2.13
N PRO A 167 -0.30 -9.72 -2.65
CA PRO A 167 -1.46 -9.33 -3.45
C PRO A 167 -1.48 -10.12 -4.76
N LEU A 168 -2.61 -10.77 -5.07
CA LEU A 168 -2.78 -11.53 -6.32
C LEU A 168 -3.72 -10.85 -7.30
N ALA A 169 -4.77 -10.20 -6.79
CA ALA A 169 -5.75 -9.51 -7.61
C ALA A 169 -6.42 -8.39 -6.82
N ILE A 170 -6.74 -7.30 -7.52
CA ILE A 170 -7.55 -6.20 -7.00
C ILE A 170 -8.90 -6.23 -7.72
N SER A 171 -9.98 -5.97 -7.00
CA SER A 171 -11.33 -5.90 -7.56
C SER A 171 -11.99 -4.57 -7.23
N GLY A 172 -12.75 -4.03 -8.19
CA GLY A 172 -13.67 -2.92 -7.95
C GLY A 172 -14.87 -3.33 -7.08
N ARG A 173 -15.07 -4.63 -6.85
CA ARG A 173 -16.13 -5.19 -6.00
C ARG A 173 -15.54 -5.66 -4.66
N CYS A 174 -16.31 -5.47 -3.61
CA CYS A 174 -15.97 -5.92 -2.26
C CYS A 174 -16.37 -7.39 -2.10
N TYR A 175 -15.38 -8.27 -1.90
CA TYR A 175 -15.58 -9.71 -1.73
C TYR A 175 -16.35 -9.99 -0.45
N HIS A 176 -16.00 -9.32 0.66
CA HIS A 176 -16.69 -9.48 1.93
C HIS A 176 -18.16 -9.09 1.84
N ALA A 177 -18.48 -7.95 1.22
CA ALA A 177 -19.88 -7.58 1.00
C ALA A 177 -20.59 -8.64 0.14
N ARG A 178 -19.97 -9.08 -0.95
CA ARG A 178 -20.59 -10.04 -1.87
C ARG A 178 -20.87 -11.39 -1.22
N LEU A 179 -19.97 -11.88 -0.37
CA LEU A 179 -20.12 -13.13 0.38
C LEU A 179 -21.27 -13.08 1.40
N HIS A 180 -21.63 -11.88 1.85
CA HIS A 180 -22.76 -11.65 2.75
C HIS A 180 -23.99 -11.07 2.01
N ASP A 181 -24.07 -11.23 0.69
CA ASP A 181 -25.14 -10.71 -0.18
C ASP A 181 -25.44 -9.21 0.01
N ARG A 182 -24.39 -8.42 0.23
CA ARG A 182 -24.43 -6.96 0.37
C ARG A 182 -23.76 -6.26 -0.81
N ALA A 183 -24.16 -5.01 -1.04
CA ALA A 183 -23.42 -4.10 -1.91
C ALA A 183 -22.25 -3.46 -1.16
N LYS A 184 -21.21 -3.00 -1.88
CA LYS A 184 -20.05 -2.30 -1.30
C LYS A 184 -20.48 -1.10 -0.46
N ASP A 185 -21.46 -0.33 -0.92
CA ASP A 185 -21.93 0.88 -0.24
C ASP A 185 -22.61 0.57 1.10
N SER A 186 -23.34 -0.54 1.19
CA SER A 186 -24.02 -1.03 2.40
C SER A 186 -23.34 -2.25 3.04
N CYS A 187 -22.02 -2.39 2.89
CA CYS A 187 -21.29 -3.57 3.38
C CYS A 187 -21.31 -3.77 4.91
N GLN A 188 -21.69 -2.72 5.67
CA GLN A 188 -21.65 -2.68 7.14
C GLN A 188 -20.28 -3.03 7.73
N PHE A 189 -19.21 -2.78 6.98
CA PHE A 189 -17.83 -3.03 7.39
C PHE A 189 -17.57 -4.47 7.86
N VAL A 190 -18.26 -5.45 7.25
CA VAL A 190 -18.18 -6.86 7.64
C VAL A 190 -16.77 -7.45 7.55
N CYS A 191 -15.89 -6.88 6.72
CA CYS A 191 -14.45 -7.24 6.70
C CYS A 191 -13.72 -7.02 8.03
N GLY A 192 -14.27 -6.24 8.97
CA GLY A 192 -13.71 -6.10 10.32
C GLY A 192 -13.94 -7.33 11.20
N GLN A 193 -14.75 -8.29 10.77
CA GLN A 193 -14.91 -9.60 11.44
C GLN A 193 -13.75 -10.56 11.13
N ASP A 194 -12.96 -10.25 10.09
CA ASP A 194 -11.90 -11.08 9.55
C ASP A 194 -10.56 -10.30 9.58
N PRO A 195 -9.91 -10.15 10.75
CA PRO A 195 -8.76 -9.24 10.93
C PRO A 195 -7.50 -9.64 10.15
N ASP A 196 -7.40 -10.89 9.70
CA ASP A 196 -6.35 -11.38 8.80
C ASP A 196 -6.92 -11.76 7.42
N GLY A 197 -8.08 -11.21 7.08
CA GLY A 197 -8.87 -11.57 5.90
C GLY A 197 -9.61 -12.90 6.08
N ARG A 198 -10.41 -13.24 5.08
CA ARG A 198 -11.27 -14.42 5.09
C ARG A 198 -10.73 -15.49 4.17
N ASP A 199 -10.47 -16.66 4.71
CA ASP A 199 -10.07 -17.81 3.89
C ASP A 199 -11.21 -18.25 2.96
N VAL A 200 -10.83 -18.62 1.74
CA VAL A 200 -11.74 -19.14 0.72
C VAL A 200 -11.21 -20.45 0.15
N ASP A 201 -12.15 -21.35 -0.09
CA ASP A 201 -11.90 -22.65 -0.70
C ASP A 201 -12.25 -22.63 -2.19
N THR A 202 -11.65 -23.55 -2.95
CA THR A 202 -12.12 -23.87 -4.30
C THR A 202 -13.51 -24.52 -4.24
N ILE A 203 -14.16 -24.67 -5.41
CA ILE A 203 -15.44 -25.39 -5.52
C ILE A 203 -15.33 -26.84 -5.00
N ASP A 204 -14.14 -27.45 -5.10
CA ASP A 204 -13.87 -28.80 -4.59
C ASP A 204 -13.56 -28.83 -3.07
N GLY A 205 -13.70 -27.70 -2.36
CA GLY A 205 -13.44 -27.60 -0.92
C GLY A 205 -11.95 -27.62 -0.56
N ARG A 206 -11.05 -27.21 -1.47
CA ARG A 206 -9.61 -27.11 -1.17
C ARG A 206 -9.24 -25.70 -0.71
N PRO A 207 -8.44 -25.54 0.35
CA PRO A 207 -7.91 -24.23 0.74
C PRO A 207 -7.20 -23.57 -0.44
N PHE A 208 -7.53 -22.31 -0.72
CA PHE A 208 -6.99 -21.61 -1.87
C PHE A 208 -6.34 -20.29 -1.50
N LEU A 209 -7.14 -19.28 -1.17
CA LEU A 209 -6.69 -17.91 -0.97
C LEU A 209 -7.35 -17.30 0.25
N THR A 210 -6.89 -16.11 0.61
CA THR A 210 -7.54 -15.25 1.59
C THR A 210 -8.02 -14.00 0.88
N VAL A 211 -9.30 -13.69 1.01
CA VAL A 211 -9.89 -12.46 0.47
C VAL A 211 -9.88 -11.37 1.52
N ASN A 212 -9.72 -10.14 1.05
CA ASN A 212 -9.78 -8.92 1.85
C ASN A 212 -10.43 -7.84 0.99
N GLY A 213 -11.25 -6.99 1.62
CA GLY A 213 -12.03 -5.98 0.91
C GLY A 213 -13.50 -6.27 1.03
#